data_AF-A0A2T9Y1N0-F1
#
_entry.id   AF-A0A2T9Y1N0-F1
#
_cell.length_a   1.000
_cell.length_b   1.000
_cell.length_c   1.000
_cell.angle_alpha   90.00
_cell.angle_beta   90.00
_cell.angle_gamma   90.00
#
_symmetry.space_group_name_H-M   'P 1'
#
loop_
_entity.id
_entity.type
_entity.pdbx_description
1 polymer ?
#
loop_
_entity_poly.entity_id
_entity_poly.type
_entity_poly.pdbx_seq_one_letter_code
_entity_poly.pdbx_strand_id
1 'polypeptide(L)'
;MDDIAEYDLESIPTFPDSILDSFSERFSCPNCKKQIKFFCYRCYYVPLDLKTLLPSIDLPLHLHIFKHFQELDGKSTAIHAKIVADKSVTIHKYPSQEPISLDPKKCLLLYPGPDAKTMEELSIEGTLDNFTDIIVIDGTWKQARGMICSESRPEHMRKHSVLQKNLLLNAQKLSIKPRKTKFWRYQNNGPSHLATIEAIYFMFYEYLLTKPNPDYQQIQNIGNLMFFYKHFFNLIQNHYNSDKSKAYTSRHSTDYIKYNKS
;
A
#
# COMPACT_ATOMS: atom_id res chain seq x y z
N MET A 1 -24.38 9.01 -1.62
CA MET A 1 -23.04 9.59 -1.46
C MET A 1 -22.46 8.78 -0.32
N ASP A 2 -21.68 7.75 -0.63
CA ASP A 2 -21.22 6.80 0.39
C ASP A 2 -20.48 7.56 1.49
N ASP A 3 -20.90 7.37 2.74
CA ASP A 3 -20.30 8.04 3.89
C ASP A 3 -18.82 7.64 3.98
N ILE A 4 -17.92 8.61 3.73
CA ILE A 4 -16.48 8.40 3.85
C ILE A 4 -16.17 8.24 5.34
N ALA A 5 -15.84 7.02 5.76
CA ALA A 5 -15.53 6.74 7.16
C ALA A 5 -14.21 7.41 7.57
N GLU A 6 -14.18 8.04 8.75
CA GLU A 6 -12.93 8.41 9.39
C GLU A 6 -12.36 7.22 10.16
N TYR A 7 -11.03 7.17 10.25
CA TYR A 7 -10.33 6.25 11.13
C TYR A 7 -9.24 7.00 11.90
N ASP A 8 -8.87 6.47 13.05
CA ASP A 8 -7.73 6.93 13.81
C ASP A 8 -6.51 6.06 13.50
N LEU A 9 -5.45 6.68 12.96
CA LEU A 9 -4.20 5.98 12.65
C LEU A 9 -3.46 5.59 13.93
N GLU A 10 -3.61 6.37 15.00
CA GLU A 10 -2.91 6.13 16.25
C GLU A 10 -3.45 4.91 16.99
N SER A 11 -4.74 4.60 16.82
CA SER A 11 -5.40 3.44 17.43
C SER A 11 -5.13 2.11 16.72
N ILE A 12 -4.52 2.13 15.52
CA ILE A 12 -4.12 0.89 14.83
C ILE A 12 -2.93 0.28 15.60
N PRO A 13 -3.08 -0.94 16.15
CA PRO A 13 -2.02 -1.58 16.91
C PRO A 13 -0.84 -1.90 16.00
N THR A 14 0.34 -1.47 16.42
CA THR A 14 1.61 -1.66 15.72
C THR A 14 2.69 -1.95 16.75
N PHE A 15 3.78 -2.58 16.33
CA PHE A 15 5.02 -2.52 17.10
C PHE A 15 5.42 -1.05 17.35
N PRO A 16 6.08 -0.73 18.47
CA PRO A 16 6.47 0.64 18.78
C PRO A 16 7.34 1.24 17.68
N ASP A 17 6.79 2.19 16.92
CA ASP A 17 7.48 2.79 15.78
C ASP A 17 8.55 3.81 16.18
N SER A 18 8.56 4.21 17.46
CA SER A 18 9.61 5.02 18.09
C SER A 18 11.00 4.36 18.08
N ILE A 19 11.08 3.03 17.89
CA ILE A 19 12.36 2.34 17.67
C ILE A 19 13.10 2.90 16.45
N LEU A 20 12.39 3.50 15.49
CA LEU A 20 13.00 4.12 14.31
C LEU A 20 13.67 5.46 14.63
N ASP A 21 13.33 6.12 15.75
CA ASP A 21 13.93 7.40 16.16
C ASP A 21 15.40 7.23 16.59
N SER A 22 15.79 6.04 17.08
CA SER A 22 17.18 5.75 17.44
C SER A 22 18.10 5.58 16.22
N PHE A 23 17.55 5.52 15.01
CA PHE A 23 18.32 5.43 13.77
C PHE A 23 18.36 6.80 13.10
N SER A 24 19.50 7.49 13.19
CA SER A 24 19.73 8.81 12.57
C SER A 24 20.61 8.75 11.33
N GLU A 25 21.52 7.78 11.28
CA GLU A 25 22.54 7.68 10.24
C GLU A 25 22.01 7.06 8.93
N ARG A 26 22.74 7.35 7.84
CA ARG A 26 22.51 6.75 6.53
C ARG A 26 23.63 5.75 6.24
N PHE A 27 23.26 4.66 5.59
CA PHE A 27 24.17 3.58 5.22
C PHE A 27 24.09 3.31 3.71
N SER A 28 25.17 2.78 3.14
CA SER A 28 25.16 2.36 1.74
C SER A 28 24.54 0.97 1.60
N CYS A 29 23.49 0.84 0.79
CA CYS A 29 22.88 -0.45 0.48
C CYS A 29 23.94 -1.40 -0.13
N PRO A 30 24.16 -2.61 0.41
CA PRO A 30 25.21 -3.50 -0.07
C PRO A 30 25.00 -3.90 -1.54
N ASN A 31 23.74 -3.97 -1.98
CA ASN A 31 23.34 -4.48 -3.30
C ASN A 31 23.40 -3.42 -4.42
N CYS A 32 22.95 -2.17 -4.15
CA CYS A 32 22.90 -1.12 -5.19
C CYS A 32 23.64 0.17 -4.84
N LYS A 33 24.32 0.22 -3.69
CA LYS A 33 25.13 1.34 -3.18
C LYS A 33 24.38 2.65 -2.91
N LYS A 34 23.06 2.72 -3.16
CA LYS A 34 22.22 3.86 -2.76
C LYS A 34 22.32 4.08 -1.25
N GLN A 35 22.42 5.34 -0.84
CA GLN A 35 22.35 5.75 0.56
C GLN A 35 20.92 5.59 1.08
N ILE A 36 20.75 4.83 2.15
CA ILE A 36 19.46 4.47 2.75
C ILE A 36 19.48 4.79 4.25
N LYS A 37 18.33 5.12 4.82
CA LYS A 37 18.17 5.29 6.27
C LYS A 37 17.62 4.00 6.90
N PHE A 38 16.40 3.63 6.53
CA PHE A 38 15.72 2.46 7.09
C PHE A 38 15.77 1.25 6.14
N PHE A 39 15.52 1.46 4.85
CA PHE A 39 15.48 0.38 3.87
C PHE A 39 15.79 0.88 2.46
N CYS A 40 16.18 -0.04 1.58
CA CYS A 40 16.42 0.25 0.18
C CYS A 40 15.16 0.11 -0.66
N TYR A 41 14.74 1.20 -1.30
CA TYR A 41 13.56 1.21 -2.19
C TYR A 41 13.66 0.28 -3.40
N ARG A 42 14.89 -0.06 -3.83
CA ARG A 42 15.13 -0.91 -5.00
C ARG A 42 15.39 -2.37 -4.64
N CYS A 43 16.17 -2.59 -3.59
CA CYS A 43 16.66 -3.92 -3.22
C CYS A 43 15.90 -4.53 -2.04
N TYR A 44 15.00 -3.76 -1.42
CA TYR A 44 14.25 -4.15 -0.22
C TYR A 44 15.12 -4.56 0.97
N TYR A 45 16.41 -4.21 0.92
CA TYR A 45 17.36 -4.47 1.98
C TYR A 45 17.08 -3.58 3.18
N VAL A 46 17.12 -4.17 4.37
CA VAL A 46 17.07 -3.51 5.68
C VAL A 46 18.41 -3.78 6.38
N PRO A 47 19.08 -2.77 6.97
CA PRO A 47 20.25 -2.99 7.83
C PRO A 47 19.96 -4.03 8.92
N LEU A 48 20.92 -4.90 9.21
CA LEU A 48 20.70 -6.05 10.10
C LEU A 48 20.23 -5.64 11.49
N ASP A 49 20.87 -4.64 12.08
CA ASP A 49 20.55 -4.11 13.42
C ASP A 49 19.12 -3.56 13.50
N LEU A 50 18.62 -3.00 12.40
CA LEU A 50 17.22 -2.58 12.31
C LEU A 50 16.30 -3.78 12.07
N LYS A 51 16.68 -4.70 11.18
CA LYS A 51 15.85 -5.84 10.77
C LYS A 51 15.40 -6.69 11.96
N THR A 52 16.25 -6.88 12.96
CA THR A 52 15.94 -7.65 14.18
C THR A 52 14.93 -6.97 15.09
N LEU A 53 14.66 -5.68 14.90
CA LEU A 53 13.75 -4.87 15.70
C LEU A 53 12.42 -4.58 14.98
N LEU A 54 12.31 -4.93 13.70
CA LEU A 54 11.09 -4.72 12.92
C LEU A 54 10.07 -5.83 13.17
N PRO A 55 8.75 -5.52 13.06
CA PRO A 55 7.74 -6.56 13.01
C PRO A 55 7.95 -7.44 11.77
N SER A 56 7.74 -8.75 11.92
CA SER A 56 7.66 -9.71 10.83
C SER A 56 6.32 -10.42 10.90
N ILE A 57 5.52 -10.29 9.85
CA ILE A 57 4.16 -10.82 9.79
C ILE A 57 3.97 -11.66 8.53
N ASP A 58 3.03 -12.60 8.59
CA ASP A 58 2.56 -13.33 7.42
C ASP A 58 1.13 -12.88 7.09
N LEU A 59 0.87 -12.62 5.81
CA LEU A 59 -0.45 -12.22 5.32
C LEU A 59 -1.31 -13.45 4.99
N PRO A 60 -2.64 -13.38 5.18
CA PRO A 60 -3.53 -14.53 4.93
C PRO A 60 -3.67 -14.90 3.45
N LEU A 61 -3.34 -13.97 2.54
CA LEU A 61 -3.29 -14.16 1.09
C LEU A 61 -1.99 -13.56 0.56
N HIS A 62 -1.43 -14.12 -0.51
CA HIS A 62 -0.17 -13.60 -1.06
C HIS A 62 -0.42 -12.26 -1.77
N LEU A 63 0.36 -11.24 -1.41
CA LEU A 63 0.21 -9.89 -1.97
C LEU A 63 1.19 -9.67 -3.12
N HIS A 64 0.66 -9.36 -4.30
CA HIS A 64 1.39 -8.99 -5.49
C HIS A 64 1.23 -7.50 -5.79
N ILE A 65 2.32 -6.74 -5.67
CA ILE A 65 2.34 -5.31 -5.96
C ILE A 65 2.94 -5.09 -7.35
N PHE A 66 2.16 -4.59 -8.29
CA PHE A 66 2.63 -4.19 -9.61
C PHE A 66 3.04 -2.73 -9.56
N LYS A 67 4.34 -2.49 -9.41
CA LYS A 67 4.93 -1.16 -9.33
C LYS A 67 5.19 -0.59 -10.71
N HIS A 68 4.49 0.49 -11.04
CA HIS A 68 4.69 1.20 -12.30
C HIS A 68 6.10 1.84 -12.35
N PHE A 69 6.80 1.73 -13.48
CA PHE A 69 8.21 2.15 -13.63
C PHE A 69 8.45 3.65 -13.42
N GLN A 70 7.41 4.47 -13.58
CA GLN A 70 7.46 5.91 -13.34
C GLN A 70 7.02 6.31 -11.93
N GLU A 71 6.60 5.36 -11.09
CA GLU A 71 6.26 5.65 -9.70
C GLU A 71 7.54 5.92 -8.91
N LEU A 72 7.60 7.07 -8.25
CA LEU A 72 8.80 7.50 -7.54
C LEU A 72 8.98 6.67 -6.27
N ASP A 73 10.18 6.09 -6.11
CA ASP A 73 10.56 5.30 -4.93
C ASP A 73 10.17 5.99 -3.62
N GLY A 74 10.53 7.27 -3.46
CA GLY A 74 10.26 8.03 -2.24
C GLY A 74 8.80 8.43 -2.03
N LYS A 75 7.87 8.13 -2.94
CA LYS A 75 6.41 8.35 -2.80
C LYS A 75 5.64 7.05 -2.55
N SER A 76 6.21 5.92 -2.97
CA SER A 76 5.61 4.60 -2.80
C SER A 76 5.58 4.20 -1.33
N THR A 77 4.39 3.95 -0.82
CA THR A 77 4.18 3.36 0.52
C THR A 77 4.03 1.84 0.47
N ALA A 78 3.87 1.26 -0.72
CA ALA A 78 3.69 -0.18 -0.92
C ALA A 78 4.89 -1.01 -0.42
N ILE A 79 6.09 -0.42 -0.44
CA ILE A 79 7.29 -1.05 0.09
C ILE A 79 7.18 -1.42 1.57
N HIS A 80 6.39 -0.68 2.36
CA HIS A 80 6.23 -0.98 3.78
C HIS A 80 5.76 -2.43 3.98
N ALA A 81 4.78 -2.88 3.18
CA ALA A 81 4.30 -4.26 3.19
C ALA A 81 5.44 -5.25 2.86
N LYS A 82 6.28 -4.94 1.86
CA LYS A 82 7.40 -5.83 1.49
C LYS A 82 8.46 -5.95 2.59
N ILE A 83 8.65 -4.92 3.40
CA ILE A 83 9.62 -4.95 4.50
C ILE A 83 9.09 -5.78 5.67
N VAL A 84 7.83 -5.59 6.07
CA VAL A 84 7.27 -6.25 7.27
C VAL A 84 6.71 -7.65 7.00
N ALA A 85 6.33 -7.94 5.75
CA ALA A 85 5.72 -9.21 5.34
C ALA A 85 6.47 -9.83 4.16
N ASP A 86 7.79 -9.95 4.27
CA ASP A 86 8.67 -10.27 3.15
C ASP A 86 8.36 -11.60 2.45
N LYS A 87 7.89 -12.61 3.19
CA LYS A 87 7.52 -13.95 2.68
C LYS A 87 6.23 -13.95 1.88
N SER A 88 5.23 -13.16 2.27
CA SER A 88 3.90 -13.12 1.68
C SER A 88 3.67 -11.93 0.74
N VAL A 89 4.73 -11.21 0.36
CA VAL A 89 4.66 -10.04 -0.52
C VAL A 89 5.68 -10.14 -1.65
N THR A 90 5.21 -9.98 -2.89
CA THR A 90 6.06 -9.89 -4.08
C THR A 90 5.82 -8.56 -4.79
N ILE A 91 6.88 -7.80 -5.05
CA ILE A 91 6.81 -6.59 -5.87
C ILE A 91 7.29 -6.91 -7.29
N HIS A 92 6.39 -6.75 -8.25
CA HIS A 92 6.63 -6.88 -9.69
C HIS A 92 6.89 -5.51 -10.31
N LYS A 93 7.88 -5.41 -11.20
CA LYS A 93 8.04 -4.20 -12.02
C LYS A 93 7.02 -4.20 -13.14
N TYR A 94 6.49 -3.03 -13.47
CA TYR A 94 5.59 -2.83 -14.60
C TYR A 94 6.05 -1.65 -15.49
N PRO A 95 6.15 -1.81 -16.82
CA PRO A 95 5.98 -3.06 -17.55
C PRO A 95 7.21 -3.98 -17.40
N SER A 96 6.99 -5.29 -17.42
CA SER A 96 8.03 -6.31 -17.50
C SER A 96 7.60 -7.43 -18.46
N GLN A 97 8.57 -8.06 -19.12
CA GLN A 97 8.37 -9.26 -19.93
C GLN A 97 8.62 -10.55 -19.13
N GLU A 98 9.05 -10.42 -17.88
CA GLU A 98 9.24 -11.58 -17.00
C GLU A 98 7.89 -12.29 -16.80
N PRO A 99 7.83 -13.61 -17.05
CA PRO A 99 6.60 -14.37 -16.87
C PRO A 99 6.20 -14.35 -15.38
N ILE A 100 4.93 -14.08 -15.13
CA ILE A 100 4.35 -14.13 -13.79
C ILE A 100 3.44 -15.35 -13.73
N SER A 101 3.79 -16.30 -12.87
CA SER A 101 3.00 -17.52 -12.65
C SER A 101 1.83 -17.24 -11.72
N LEU A 102 0.83 -16.48 -12.19
CA LEU A 102 -0.42 -16.23 -11.49
C LEU A 102 -1.61 -16.63 -12.36
N ASP A 103 -2.58 -17.30 -11.74
CA ASP A 103 -3.88 -17.55 -12.35
C ASP A 103 -4.79 -16.35 -12.07
N PRO A 104 -5.18 -15.54 -13.07
CA PRO A 104 -6.08 -14.40 -12.86
C PRO A 104 -7.38 -14.78 -12.15
N LYS A 105 -7.87 -16.01 -12.32
CA LYS A 105 -9.11 -16.47 -11.68
C LYS A 105 -8.99 -16.65 -10.16
N LYS A 106 -7.76 -16.74 -9.63
CA LYS A 106 -7.47 -16.81 -8.20
C LYS A 106 -7.02 -15.48 -7.61
N CYS A 107 -7.03 -14.42 -8.41
CA CYS A 107 -6.55 -13.10 -8.04
C CYS A 107 -7.70 -12.12 -7.76
N LEU A 108 -7.60 -11.38 -6.65
CA LEU A 108 -8.38 -10.17 -6.40
C LEU A 108 -7.54 -8.93 -6.69
N LEU A 109 -7.96 -8.14 -7.68
CA LEU A 109 -7.32 -6.86 -8.01
C LEU A 109 -7.97 -5.74 -7.19
N LEU A 110 -7.24 -5.17 -6.23
CA LEU A 110 -7.69 -4.01 -5.45
C LEU A 110 -7.73 -2.76 -6.35
N TYR A 111 -8.86 -2.56 -7.00
CA TYR A 111 -9.11 -1.47 -7.92
C TYR A 111 -10.62 -1.24 -8.04
N PRO A 112 -11.16 -0.07 -7.63
CA PRO A 112 -12.58 0.20 -7.72
C PRO A 112 -13.03 0.35 -9.18
N GLY A 113 -14.19 -0.22 -9.52
CA GLY A 113 -14.77 -0.16 -10.86
C GLY A 113 -16.21 -0.69 -10.88
N PRO A 114 -16.93 -0.56 -12.00
CA PRO A 114 -18.33 -0.99 -12.11
C PRO A 114 -18.56 -2.49 -11.84
N ASP A 115 -17.54 -3.30 -12.06
CA ASP A 115 -17.51 -4.75 -11.86
C ASP A 115 -16.75 -5.18 -10.59
N ALA A 116 -16.37 -4.22 -9.75
CA ALA A 116 -15.67 -4.50 -8.51
C ALA A 116 -16.66 -5.00 -7.45
N LYS A 117 -16.30 -6.09 -6.78
CA LYS A 117 -17.03 -6.65 -5.64
C LYS A 117 -16.34 -6.27 -4.33
N THR A 118 -17.08 -6.31 -3.24
CA THR A 118 -16.55 -6.20 -1.87
C THR A 118 -16.19 -7.58 -1.32
N MET A 119 -15.38 -7.61 -0.24
CA MET A 119 -15.10 -8.87 0.46
C MET A 119 -16.38 -9.53 1.01
N GLU A 120 -17.34 -8.71 1.46
CA GLU A 120 -18.63 -9.16 1.99
C GLU A 120 -19.48 -9.85 0.90
N GLU A 121 -19.59 -9.25 -0.29
CA GLU A 121 -20.30 -9.86 -1.43
C GLU A 121 -19.69 -11.20 -1.82
N LEU A 122 -18.35 -11.27 -1.95
CA LEU A 122 -17.64 -12.52 -2.28
C LEU A 122 -17.83 -13.59 -1.20
N SER A 123 -17.89 -13.19 0.07
CA SER A 123 -18.16 -14.09 1.19
C SER A 123 -19.59 -14.63 1.15
N ILE A 124 -20.60 -13.79 0.90
CA ILE A 124 -22.01 -14.19 0.78
C ILE A 124 -22.22 -15.13 -0.40
N GLU A 125 -21.52 -14.89 -1.51
CA GLU A 125 -21.54 -15.76 -2.68
C GLU A 125 -20.83 -17.11 -2.46
N GLY A 126 -20.07 -17.26 -1.37
CA GLY A 126 -19.27 -18.45 -1.10
C GLY A 126 -18.09 -18.62 -2.04
N THR A 127 -17.63 -17.55 -2.70
CA THR A 127 -16.53 -17.59 -3.69
C THR A 127 -15.21 -17.07 -3.14
N LEU A 128 -15.21 -16.41 -1.97
CA LEU A 128 -14.03 -15.76 -1.41
C LEU A 128 -12.84 -16.71 -1.19
N ASP A 129 -13.09 -17.97 -0.81
CA ASP A 129 -12.03 -18.96 -0.56
C ASP A 129 -11.38 -19.50 -1.87
N ASN A 130 -11.91 -19.15 -3.05
CA ASN A 130 -11.27 -19.46 -4.33
C ASN A 130 -10.05 -18.59 -4.63
N PHE A 131 -9.93 -17.45 -3.93
CA PHE A 131 -8.87 -16.48 -4.16
C PHE A 131 -7.69 -16.75 -3.22
N THR A 132 -6.50 -16.86 -3.79
CA THR A 132 -5.24 -17.08 -3.05
C THR A 132 -4.33 -15.85 -3.08
N ASP A 133 -4.59 -14.93 -4.01
CA ASP A 133 -3.69 -13.85 -4.38
C ASP A 133 -4.40 -12.50 -4.40
N ILE A 134 -3.76 -11.49 -3.82
CA ILE A 134 -4.19 -10.10 -3.94
C ILE A 134 -3.25 -9.37 -4.87
N ILE A 135 -3.81 -8.60 -5.80
CA ILE A 135 -3.06 -7.73 -6.69
C ILE A 135 -3.33 -6.26 -6.31
N VAL A 136 -2.26 -5.49 -6.15
CA VAL A 136 -2.30 -4.04 -5.94
C VAL A 136 -1.44 -3.34 -7.00
N ILE A 137 -1.90 -2.22 -7.51
CA ILE A 137 -1.12 -1.38 -8.42
C ILE A 137 -0.47 -0.24 -7.63
N ASP A 138 0.86 -0.18 -7.63
CA ASP A 138 1.61 0.93 -7.02
C ASP A 138 2.00 1.94 -8.09
N GLY A 139 1.25 3.03 -8.14
CA GLY A 139 1.43 4.15 -9.06
C GLY A 139 0.34 5.20 -8.89
N THR A 140 0.46 6.30 -9.62
CA THR A 140 -0.62 7.30 -9.72
C THR A 140 -1.89 6.69 -10.32
N TRP A 141 -3.06 7.27 -10.02
CA TRP A 141 -4.34 6.85 -10.61
C TRP A 141 -4.35 6.89 -12.15
N LYS A 142 -3.63 7.84 -12.77
CA LYS A 142 -3.48 7.88 -14.22
C LYS A 142 -2.69 6.68 -14.75
N GLN A 143 -1.65 6.26 -14.04
CA GLN A 143 -0.85 5.08 -14.39
C GLN A 143 -1.66 3.81 -14.19
N ALA A 144 -2.34 3.66 -13.04
CA ALA A 144 -3.19 2.51 -12.76
C ALA A 144 -4.30 2.33 -13.80
N ARG A 145 -5.01 3.41 -14.17
CA ARG A 145 -5.97 3.40 -15.30
C ARG A 145 -5.34 2.89 -16.60
N GLY A 146 -4.12 3.33 -16.91
CA GLY A 146 -3.42 2.85 -18.12
C GLY A 146 -3.03 1.37 -18.05
N MET A 147 -2.72 0.85 -16.86
CA MET A 147 -2.36 -0.56 -16.64
C MET A 147 -3.56 -1.50 -16.81
N ILE A 148 -4.76 -1.05 -16.47
CA ILE A 148 -5.99 -1.85 -16.56
C ILE A 148 -6.91 -1.43 -17.71
N CYS A 149 -6.39 -0.66 -18.68
CA CYS A 149 -7.15 -0.30 -19.86
C CYS A 149 -7.07 -1.43 -20.90
N SER A 150 -8.23 -1.93 -21.34
CA SER A 150 -8.37 -2.90 -22.44
C SER A 150 -7.89 -2.30 -23.76
N GLU A 151 -8.13 -1.02 -23.97
CA GLU A 151 -7.60 -0.29 -25.11
C GLU A 151 -6.10 -0.01 -24.92
N SER A 152 -5.28 -0.62 -25.76
CA SER A 152 -3.87 -0.30 -25.84
C SER A 152 -3.61 0.45 -27.15
N ARG A 153 -3.33 1.75 -27.03
CA ARG A 153 -2.96 2.55 -28.20
C ARG A 153 -1.53 2.18 -28.66
N PRO A 154 -1.27 2.01 -29.97
CA PRO A 154 0.03 1.60 -30.48
C PRO A 154 1.20 2.43 -29.94
N GLU A 155 1.02 3.75 -29.82
CA GLU A 155 2.04 4.69 -29.32
C GLU A 155 2.39 4.49 -27.83
N HIS A 156 1.55 3.78 -27.07
CA HIS A 156 1.73 3.52 -25.65
C HIS A 156 2.16 2.08 -25.34
N MET A 157 2.32 1.21 -26.34
CA MET A 157 2.70 -0.19 -26.13
C MET A 157 4.02 -0.35 -25.38
N ARG A 158 4.97 0.56 -25.57
CA ARG A 158 6.26 0.55 -24.81
C ARG A 158 6.10 0.78 -23.31
N LYS A 159 4.95 1.30 -22.86
CA LYS A 159 4.63 1.56 -21.44
C LYS A 159 3.81 0.44 -20.80
N HIS A 160 3.54 -0.63 -21.54
CA HIS A 160 2.66 -1.70 -21.11
C HIS A 160 3.27 -3.07 -21.44
N SER A 161 2.91 -4.07 -20.64
CA SER A 161 3.22 -5.47 -20.91
C SER A 161 1.90 -6.19 -21.20
N VAL A 162 1.78 -6.82 -22.37
CA VAL A 162 0.54 -7.53 -22.76
C VAL A 162 0.23 -8.65 -21.76
N LEU A 163 1.25 -9.39 -21.33
CA LEU A 163 1.11 -10.47 -20.34
C LEU A 163 0.57 -9.95 -19.01
N GLN A 164 1.22 -8.92 -18.45
CA GLN A 164 0.79 -8.34 -17.19
C GLN A 164 -0.58 -7.67 -17.32
N LYS A 165 -0.87 -6.97 -18.42
CA LYS A 165 -2.19 -6.40 -18.67
C LYS A 165 -3.29 -7.46 -18.69
N ASN A 166 -3.06 -8.56 -19.41
CA ASN A 166 -4.03 -9.64 -19.48
C ASN A 166 -4.29 -10.23 -18.10
N LEU A 167 -3.25 -10.44 -17.29
CA LEU A 167 -3.43 -10.86 -15.89
C LEU A 167 -4.29 -9.86 -15.10
N LEU A 168 -3.97 -8.56 -15.16
CA LEU A 168 -4.70 -7.52 -14.42
C LEU A 168 -6.16 -7.38 -14.89
N LEU A 169 -6.42 -7.46 -16.19
CA LEU A 169 -7.76 -7.32 -16.77
C LEU A 169 -8.68 -8.50 -16.46
N ASN A 170 -8.12 -9.69 -16.28
CA ASN A 170 -8.88 -10.92 -16.02
C ASN A 170 -8.99 -11.27 -14.53
N ALA A 171 -8.36 -10.51 -13.63
CA ALA A 171 -8.53 -10.66 -12.19
C ALA A 171 -9.85 -10.05 -11.71
N GLN A 172 -10.48 -10.65 -10.69
CA GLN A 172 -11.70 -10.10 -10.11
C GLN A 172 -11.38 -8.77 -9.41
N LYS A 173 -12.02 -7.68 -9.84
CA LYS A 173 -11.83 -6.38 -9.18
C LYS A 173 -12.44 -6.38 -7.79
N LEU A 174 -11.75 -5.76 -6.86
CA LEU A 174 -12.15 -5.64 -5.46
C LEU A 174 -12.23 -4.15 -5.10
N SER A 175 -13.35 -3.78 -4.47
CA SER A 175 -13.54 -2.49 -3.80
C SER A 175 -13.56 -2.69 -2.29
N ILE A 176 -13.13 -1.66 -1.55
CA ILE A 176 -13.14 -1.63 -0.08
C ILE A 176 -13.92 -0.41 0.38
N LYS A 177 -14.38 -0.42 1.64
CA LYS A 177 -15.19 0.69 2.18
C LYS A 177 -14.42 2.02 2.08
N PRO A 178 -15.04 3.11 1.57
CA PRO A 178 -14.37 4.41 1.48
C PRO A 178 -13.92 4.91 2.85
N ARG A 179 -12.66 5.35 2.95
CA ARG A 179 -12.09 5.89 4.18
C ARG A 179 -11.29 7.15 3.91
N LYS A 180 -11.35 8.11 4.83
CA LYS A 180 -10.58 9.36 4.74
C LYS A 180 -9.10 9.06 4.94
N THR A 181 -8.34 9.20 3.87
CA THR A 181 -6.89 9.00 3.81
C THR A 181 -6.14 9.85 4.83
N LYS A 182 -5.04 9.32 5.38
CA LYS A 182 -4.07 10.06 6.20
C LYS A 182 -2.81 10.43 5.40
N PHE A 183 -2.85 10.26 4.08
CA PHE A 183 -1.70 10.49 3.23
C PHE A 183 -1.31 11.96 3.22
N TRP A 184 -0.04 12.23 3.52
CA TRP A 184 0.46 13.57 3.79
C TRP A 184 0.92 14.38 2.60
N ARG A 185 0.98 13.73 1.43
CA ARG A 185 1.36 14.40 0.19
C ARG A 185 0.12 14.81 -0.54
N TYR A 186 0.21 15.95 -1.22
CA TYR A 186 -0.85 16.38 -2.12
C TYR A 186 -1.21 15.29 -3.13
N GLN A 187 -2.51 15.12 -3.33
CA GLN A 187 -3.09 14.37 -4.43
C GLN A 187 -4.24 15.16 -5.05
N ASN A 188 -4.40 15.05 -6.37
CA ASN A 188 -5.48 15.73 -7.10
C ASN A 188 -6.79 14.93 -7.09
N ASN A 189 -7.03 14.14 -6.04
CA ASN A 189 -8.17 13.24 -5.91
C ASN A 189 -8.91 13.48 -4.59
N GLY A 190 -10.13 12.94 -4.48
CA GLY A 190 -10.95 13.07 -3.29
C GLY A 190 -10.35 12.42 -2.03
N PRO A 191 -10.86 12.77 -0.84
CA PRO A 191 -10.31 12.31 0.44
C PRO A 191 -10.38 10.80 0.68
N SER A 192 -11.16 10.07 -0.13
CA SER A 192 -11.23 8.60 -0.11
C SER A 192 -10.09 7.89 -0.84
N HIS A 193 -9.17 8.62 -1.48
CA HIS A 193 -8.06 8.04 -2.23
C HIS A 193 -6.90 7.74 -1.26
N LEU A 194 -6.91 6.52 -0.74
CA LEU A 194 -5.94 5.99 0.22
C LEU A 194 -4.53 5.91 -0.37
N ALA A 195 -3.49 6.04 0.48
CA ALA A 195 -2.16 5.59 0.10
C ALA A 195 -2.15 4.09 -0.17
N THR A 196 -1.21 3.60 -0.98
CA THR A 196 -1.12 2.17 -1.32
C THR A 196 -1.12 1.27 -0.08
N ILE A 197 -0.36 1.63 0.95
CA ILE A 197 -0.31 0.85 2.19
C ILE A 197 -1.61 0.89 3.02
N GLU A 198 -2.31 2.02 3.04
CA GLU A 198 -3.62 2.12 3.69
C GLU A 198 -4.63 1.20 3.00
N ALA A 199 -4.63 1.22 1.66
CA ALA A 199 -5.51 0.35 0.88
C ALA A 199 -5.19 -1.14 1.11
N ILE A 200 -3.90 -1.52 1.17
CA ILE A 200 -3.46 -2.87 1.52
C ILE A 200 -3.96 -3.27 2.92
N TYR A 201 -3.75 -2.42 3.92
CA TYR A 201 -4.18 -2.68 5.30
C TYR A 201 -5.70 -2.89 5.39
N PHE A 202 -6.49 -1.96 4.86
CA PHE A 202 -7.95 -2.06 4.96
C PHE A 202 -8.53 -3.21 4.16
N MET A 203 -7.90 -3.60 3.04
CA MET A 203 -8.30 -4.79 2.29
C MET A 203 -8.10 -6.05 3.12
N PHE A 204 -6.95 -6.23 3.77
CA PHE A 204 -6.72 -7.39 4.65
C PHE A 204 -7.58 -7.34 5.91
N TYR A 205 -7.82 -6.15 6.46
CA TYR A 205 -8.72 -5.97 7.60
C TYR A 205 -10.15 -6.40 7.25
N GLU A 206 -10.69 -5.96 6.12
CA GLU A 206 -12.00 -6.38 5.65
C GLU A 206 -12.06 -7.89 5.36
N TYR A 207 -11.01 -8.46 4.74
CA TYR A 207 -10.92 -9.90 4.52
C TYR A 207 -11.02 -10.69 5.82
N LEU A 208 -10.25 -10.33 6.85
CA LEU A 208 -10.27 -11.05 8.13
C LEU A 208 -11.61 -10.93 8.85
N LEU A 209 -12.30 -9.80 8.70
CA LEU A 209 -13.64 -9.60 9.28
C LEU A 209 -14.74 -10.43 8.60
N THR A 210 -14.51 -10.94 7.38
CA THR A 210 -15.49 -11.84 6.73
C THR A 210 -15.50 -13.24 7.32
N LYS A 211 -14.47 -13.63 8.09
CA LYS A 211 -14.37 -14.98 8.63
C LYS A 211 -15.41 -15.19 9.74
N PRO A 212 -16.06 -16.38 9.83
CA PRO A 212 -17.10 -16.62 10.84
C PRO A 212 -16.65 -16.38 12.29
N ASN A 213 -15.37 -16.67 12.58
CA ASN A 213 -14.71 -16.36 13.83
C ASN A 213 -13.42 -15.58 13.52
N PRO A 214 -13.49 -14.24 13.42
CA PRO A 214 -12.33 -13.43 13.11
C PRO A 214 -11.23 -13.61 14.16
N ASP A 215 -10.03 -13.98 13.71
CA ASP A 215 -8.86 -14.04 14.58
C ASP A 215 -8.39 -12.61 14.91
N TYR A 216 -8.78 -12.12 16.09
CA TYR A 216 -8.40 -10.79 16.56
C TYR A 216 -6.89 -10.62 16.71
N GLN A 217 -6.14 -11.67 17.02
CA GLN A 217 -4.69 -11.60 17.10
C GLN A 217 -4.10 -11.39 15.70
N GLN A 218 -4.61 -12.10 14.69
CA GLN A 218 -4.22 -11.88 13.30
C GLN A 218 -4.60 -10.47 12.81
N ILE A 219 -5.79 -9.97 13.17
CA ILE A 219 -6.23 -8.60 12.87
C ILE A 219 -5.28 -7.56 13.48
N GLN A 220 -4.89 -7.75 14.74
CA GLN A 220 -3.90 -6.86 15.38
C GLN A 220 -2.54 -6.97 14.67
N ASN A 221 -2.14 -8.18 14.29
CA ASN A 221 -0.85 -8.41 13.63
C ASN A 221 -0.74 -7.73 12.27
N ILE A 222 -1.80 -7.74 11.45
CA ILE A 222 -1.81 -7.00 10.16
C ILE A 222 -1.73 -5.48 10.35
N GLY A 223 -2.03 -4.96 11.55
CA GLY A 223 -1.79 -3.57 11.91
C GLY A 223 -0.33 -3.15 11.69
N ASN A 224 0.62 -4.07 11.83
CA ASN A 224 2.05 -3.85 11.53
C ASN A 224 2.35 -3.45 10.07
N LEU A 225 1.43 -3.66 9.12
CA LEU A 225 1.53 -3.06 7.78
C LEU A 225 1.64 -1.52 7.84
N MET A 226 1.03 -0.92 8.87
CA MET A 226 1.03 0.52 9.09
C MET A 226 2.24 1.02 9.89
N PHE A 227 3.14 0.14 10.35
CA PHE A 227 4.31 0.49 11.21
C PHE A 227 5.13 1.66 10.66
N PHE A 228 5.68 1.53 9.45
CA PHE A 228 6.45 2.61 8.82
C PHE A 228 5.58 3.81 8.46
N TYR A 229 4.31 3.57 8.08
CA TYR A 229 3.41 4.64 7.69
C TYR A 229 3.09 5.57 8.88
N LYS A 230 2.84 4.98 10.05
CA LYS A 230 2.63 5.69 11.32
C LYS A 230 3.85 6.53 11.71
N HIS A 231 5.05 5.94 11.67
CA HIS A 231 6.29 6.68 11.91
C HIS A 231 6.44 7.89 10.99
N PHE A 232 6.34 7.69 9.67
CA PHE A 232 6.50 8.78 8.71
C PHE A 232 5.39 9.82 8.82
N PHE A 233 4.16 9.40 9.11
CA PHE A 233 3.06 10.31 9.38
C PHE A 233 3.41 11.21 10.58
N ASN A 234 3.82 10.63 11.70
CA ASN A 234 4.16 11.37 12.93
C ASN A 234 5.40 12.24 12.76
N LEU A 235 6.42 11.77 12.05
CA LEU A 235 7.60 12.56 11.69
C LEU A 235 7.21 13.86 10.96
N ILE A 236 6.27 13.76 10.01
CA ILE A 236 5.78 14.92 9.26
C ILE A 236 4.93 15.82 10.15
N GLN A 237 3.99 15.26 10.94
CA GLN A 237 3.19 16.04 11.90
C GLN A 237 4.08 16.84 12.85
N ASN A 238 5.07 16.19 13.45
CA ASN A 238 6.01 16.80 14.39
C ASN A 238 6.85 17.88 13.73
N HIS A 239 7.34 17.66 12.51
CA HIS A 239 8.14 18.64 11.77
C HIS A 239 7.42 19.98 11.54
N TYR A 240 6.11 19.96 11.32
CA TYR A 240 5.29 21.16 11.13
C TYR A 240 4.74 21.72 12.44
N ASN A 241 4.47 20.87 13.44
CA ASN A 241 4.09 21.32 14.77
C ASN A 241 5.23 22.04 15.50
N SER A 242 6.48 21.64 15.27
CA SER A 242 7.66 22.25 15.91
C SER A 242 7.99 23.64 15.40
N ASP A 243 7.50 24.01 14.21
CA ASP A 243 7.76 25.31 13.59
C ASP A 243 6.58 25.72 12.70
N LYS A 244 5.70 26.54 13.30
CA LYS A 244 4.49 27.05 12.64
C LYS A 244 4.77 28.06 11.53
N SER A 245 6.02 28.55 11.39
CA SER A 245 6.41 29.45 10.30
C SER A 245 6.63 28.74 8.97
N LYS A 246 6.79 27.40 9.00
CA LYS A 246 7.00 26.61 7.79
C LYS A 246 5.76 26.65 6.90
N ALA A 247 5.92 27.27 5.74
CA ALA A 247 4.90 27.28 4.71
C ALA A 247 4.79 25.91 4.04
N TYR A 248 3.56 25.52 3.75
CA TYR A 248 3.24 24.34 2.95
C TYR A 248 3.54 24.59 1.47
N THR A 249 3.61 23.52 0.67
CA THR A 249 3.45 23.69 -0.78
C THR A 249 2.03 24.21 -1.05
N SER A 250 1.80 24.98 -2.11
CA SER A 250 0.48 25.59 -2.38
C SER A 250 -0.63 24.59 -2.73
N ARG A 251 -0.36 23.27 -2.69
CA ARG A 251 -1.26 22.24 -3.23
C ARG A 251 -1.92 21.35 -2.17
N HIS A 252 -1.62 21.40 -0.87
CA HIS A 252 -2.10 20.35 0.07
C HIS A 252 -3.62 20.31 0.30
N SER A 253 -4.11 19.17 0.79
CA SER A 253 -5.46 19.01 1.33
C SER A 253 -5.64 19.84 2.61
N THR A 254 -6.82 20.42 2.82
CA THR A 254 -7.19 21.15 4.03
C THR A 254 -7.11 20.25 5.27
N ASP A 255 -6.70 20.80 6.41
CA ASP A 255 -6.68 20.15 7.74
C ASP A 255 -5.77 18.91 7.88
N TYR A 256 -4.72 18.79 7.05
CA TYR A 256 -3.80 17.66 7.12
C TYR A 256 -2.89 17.66 8.38
N ILE A 257 -2.32 18.81 8.74
CA ILE A 257 -1.52 18.92 9.97
C ILE A 257 -2.46 19.14 11.15
N LYS A 258 -2.41 18.19 12.09
CA LYS A 258 -3.12 18.28 13.36
C LYS A 258 -2.32 19.17 14.30
N TYR A 259 -2.53 20.47 14.18
CA TYR A 259 -2.00 21.40 15.16
C TYR A 259 -2.65 21.15 16.51
N ASN A 260 -1.84 21.05 17.56
CA ASN A 260 -2.36 21.03 18.92
C ASN A 260 -3.22 22.27 19.13
N LYS A 261 -4.47 22.07 19.54
CA LYS A 261 -5.33 23.16 19.99
C LYS A 261 -4.64 23.78 21.21
N SER A 262 -4.20 25.03 21.04
CA SER A 262 -3.72 25.88 22.14
C SER A 262 -4.82 26.10 23.17
#